data_AF-M7ZEM9-F1
#
_entry.id   AF-M7ZEM9-F1
#
_cell.length_a   1.000
_cell.length_b   1.000
_cell.length_c   1.000
_cell.angle_alpha   90.00
_cell.angle_beta   90.00
_cell.angle_gamma   90.00
#
_symmetry.space_group_name_H-M   'P 1'
#
loop_
_entity.id
_entity.type
_entity.pdbx_description
1 polymer ?
#
loop_
_entity_poly.entity_id
_entity_poly.type
_entity_poly.pdbx_seq_one_letter_code
_entity_poly.pdbx_strand_id
1 'polypeptide(L)'
;MAYMMRRRITMPAALMDDGRDADLFAHYAAAAQQAGVYTASDYRGILEHLIRQWRVEELSAGLSGEGRRARDYVCALPEKIRRMEERAHDRVRKEPTPVPFIWIFDRPVSVVLH
;
A
#
# COMPACT_ATOMS: atom_id res chain seq x y z
N MET A 1 7.61 1.15 -15.11
CA MET A 1 7.32 1.68 -13.76
C MET A 1 5.97 2.39 -13.67
N ALA A 2 5.74 3.51 -14.38
CA ALA A 2 4.49 4.28 -14.30
C ALA A 2 3.21 3.45 -14.57
N TYR A 3 3.26 2.52 -15.53
CA TYR A 3 2.16 1.60 -15.81
C TYR A 3 1.72 0.79 -14.58
N MET A 4 2.68 0.16 -13.89
CA MET A 4 2.42 -0.62 -12.68
C MET A 4 1.91 0.26 -11.55
N MET A 5 2.52 1.44 -11.36
CA MET A 5 2.12 2.37 -10.30
C MET A 5 0.69 2.91 -10.48
N ARG A 6 0.25 3.13 -11.73
CA ARG A 6 -1.14 3.52 -12.03
C ARG A 6 -2.16 2.44 -11.67
N ARG A 7 -1.77 1.18 -11.78
CA ARG A 7 -2.62 0.01 -11.46
C ARG A 7 -2.55 -0.38 -9.98
N ARG A 8 -1.66 0.25 -9.20
CA ARG A 8 -1.21 -0.20 -7.88
C ARG A 8 -0.51 -1.56 -7.97
N ILE A 9 0.46 -1.80 -7.10
CA ILE A 9 1.04 -3.14 -6.97
C ILE A 9 0.10 -3.96 -6.12
N THR A 10 -0.67 -4.82 -6.78
CA THR A 10 -1.53 -5.79 -6.09
C THR A 10 -0.67 -6.77 -5.33
N MET A 11 -1.00 -7.01 -4.06
CA MET A 11 -0.31 -8.01 -3.25
C MET A 11 -0.52 -9.41 -3.87
N PRO A 12 0.51 -10.28 -3.91
CA PRO A 12 0.38 -11.61 -4.49
C PRO A 12 -0.75 -12.44 -3.86
N ALA A 13 -0.98 -12.24 -2.56
CA ALA A 13 -2.02 -12.90 -1.79
C ALA A 13 -3.30 -12.05 -1.65
N ALA A 14 -3.58 -11.11 -2.57
CA ALA A 14 -4.78 -10.27 -2.50
C ALA A 14 -6.10 -11.04 -2.60
N LEU A 15 -6.07 -12.28 -3.10
CA LEU A 15 -7.21 -13.20 -3.21
C LEU A 15 -7.13 -14.33 -2.16
N MET A 16 -6.55 -14.04 -1.01
CA MET A 16 -6.47 -15.00 0.10
C MET A 16 -7.88 -15.35 0.59
N ASP A 17 -8.14 -16.64 0.76
CA ASP A 17 -9.44 -17.19 1.15
C ASP A 17 -9.24 -18.37 2.11
N ASP A 18 -10.08 -18.45 3.13
CA ASP A 18 -10.16 -19.56 4.08
C ASP A 18 -11.49 -20.33 4.01
N GLY A 19 -12.37 -19.96 3.07
CA GLY A 19 -13.70 -20.53 2.88
C GLY A 19 -14.76 -20.01 3.86
N ARG A 20 -14.45 -19.04 4.73
CA ARG A 20 -15.39 -18.45 5.70
C ARG A 20 -15.44 -16.93 5.63
N ASP A 21 -14.28 -16.29 5.52
CA ASP A 21 -14.13 -14.85 5.50
C ASP A 21 -13.88 -14.35 4.08
N ALA A 22 -14.91 -13.76 3.47
CA ALA A 22 -14.83 -13.22 2.11
C ALA A 22 -13.86 -12.04 1.98
N ASP A 23 -13.52 -11.37 3.09
CA ASP A 23 -12.65 -10.19 3.14
C ASP A 23 -11.33 -10.49 3.89
N LEU A 24 -10.93 -11.77 3.97
CA LEU A 24 -9.78 -12.25 4.73
C LEU A 24 -8.49 -11.46 4.47
N PHE A 25 -8.19 -11.14 3.21
CA PHE A 25 -7.02 -10.34 2.88
C PHE A 25 -7.10 -8.92 3.48
N ALA A 26 -8.26 -8.28 3.48
CA ALA A 26 -8.44 -6.95 4.05
C ALA A 26 -8.28 -6.97 5.58
N HIS A 27 -8.85 -7.97 6.26
CA HIS A 27 -8.68 -8.15 7.70
C HIS A 27 -7.23 -8.44 8.08
N TYR A 28 -6.57 -9.34 7.35
CA TYR A 28 -5.13 -9.60 7.52
C TYR A 28 -4.29 -8.34 7.30
N ALA A 29 -4.55 -7.60 6.23
CA ALA A 29 -3.81 -6.36 5.92
C ALA A 29 -4.00 -5.30 7.02
N ALA A 30 -5.22 -5.17 7.58
CA ALA A 30 -5.47 -4.28 8.70
C ALA A 30 -4.68 -4.69 9.96
N ALA A 31 -4.65 -5.99 10.28
CA ALA A 31 -3.85 -6.51 11.39
C ALA A 31 -2.34 -6.26 11.18
N ALA A 32 -1.82 -6.52 9.98
CA ALA A 32 -0.42 -6.29 9.64
C ALA A 32 -0.03 -4.81 9.70
N GLN A 33 -0.92 -3.91 9.25
CA GLN A 33 -0.72 -2.47 9.33
C GLN A 33 -0.70 -2.00 10.79
N GLN A 34 -1.64 -2.45 11.61
CA GLN A 34 -1.71 -2.09 13.03
C GLN A 34 -0.50 -2.63 13.82
N ALA A 35 0.01 -3.80 13.46
CA ALA A 35 1.24 -4.36 14.02
C ALA A 35 2.51 -3.67 13.51
N GLY A 36 2.42 -2.79 12.50
CA GLY A 36 3.57 -2.10 11.90
C GLY A 36 4.47 -3.00 11.05
N VAL A 37 3.99 -4.18 10.65
CA VAL A 37 4.78 -5.15 9.85
C VAL A 37 4.89 -4.70 8.40
N TYR A 38 3.79 -4.19 7.85
CA TYR A 38 3.77 -3.61 6.51
C TYR A 38 2.73 -2.50 6.44
N THR A 39 3.21 -1.29 6.29
CA THR A 39 2.41 -0.07 6.27
C THR A 39 2.48 0.61 4.91
N ALA A 40 1.59 1.57 4.69
CA ALA A 40 1.70 2.45 3.52
C ALA A 40 3.08 3.17 3.48
N SER A 41 3.67 3.49 4.63
CA SER A 41 4.99 4.15 4.68
C SER A 41 6.10 3.23 4.16
N ASP A 42 5.99 1.91 4.39
CA ASP A 42 6.93 0.94 3.82
C ASP A 42 6.78 0.87 2.30
N TYR A 43 5.54 0.87 1.79
CA TYR A 43 5.28 0.94 0.35
C TYR A 43 5.87 2.21 -0.28
N ARG A 44 5.69 3.38 0.37
CA ARG A 44 6.30 4.65 -0.03
C ARG A 44 7.83 4.56 -0.02
N GLY A 45 8.42 4.01 1.04
CA GLY A 45 9.86 3.86 1.17
C GLY A 45 10.48 2.97 0.10
N ILE A 46 9.83 1.85 -0.24
CA ILE A 46 10.25 0.99 -1.36
C ILE A 46 10.20 1.78 -2.68
N LEU A 47 9.14 2.55 -2.92
CA LEU A 47 9.02 3.35 -4.14
C LEU A 47 10.12 4.42 -4.23
N GLU A 48 10.37 5.17 -3.15
CA GLU A 48 11.45 6.17 -3.10
C GLU A 48 12.82 5.54 -3.33
N HIS A 49 13.08 4.37 -2.73
CA HIS A 49 14.30 3.62 -2.94
C HIS A 49 14.49 3.27 -4.41
N LEU A 50 13.47 2.70 -5.06
CA LEU A 50 13.54 2.31 -6.47
C LEU A 50 13.71 3.52 -7.42
N ILE A 51 13.04 4.65 -7.14
CA ILE A 51 13.21 5.90 -7.90
C ILE A 51 14.66 6.36 -7.86
N ARG A 52 15.28 6.35 -6.67
CA ARG A 52 16.68 6.74 -6.47
C ARG A 52 17.65 5.74 -7.10
N GLN A 53 17.48 4.45 -6.85
CA GLN A 53 18.34 3.39 -7.38
C GLN A 53 18.39 3.40 -8.92
N TRP A 54 17.26 3.63 -9.57
CA TRP A 54 17.20 3.71 -11.04
C TRP A 54 17.39 5.12 -11.59
N ARG A 55 17.70 6.11 -10.74
CA ARG A 55 17.95 7.52 -11.10
C ARG A 55 16.85 8.09 -12.00
N VAL A 56 15.59 7.76 -11.70
CA VAL A 56 14.43 8.08 -12.55
C VAL A 56 14.28 9.58 -12.74
N GLU A 57 14.55 10.36 -11.68
CA GLU A 57 14.53 11.83 -11.71
C GLU A 57 15.53 12.44 -12.69
N GLU A 58 16.67 11.79 -12.87
CA GLU A 58 17.78 12.28 -13.70
C GLU A 58 17.60 11.97 -15.20
N LEU A 59 16.58 11.15 -15.55
CA LEU A 59 16.24 10.83 -16.93
C LEU A 59 15.70 12.07 -17.64
N SER A 60 16.61 12.83 -18.24
CA SER A 60 16.34 14.11 -18.92
C SER A 60 16.41 14.01 -20.44
N ALA A 61 17.29 13.17 -20.97
CA ALA A 61 17.47 12.93 -22.40
C ALA A 61 16.83 11.61 -22.87
N GLY A 62 16.53 11.50 -24.17
CA GLY A 62 16.05 10.25 -24.78
C GLY A 62 14.60 9.86 -24.47
N LEU A 63 13.87 10.65 -23.65
CA LEU A 63 12.46 10.40 -23.37
C LEU A 63 11.55 11.06 -24.40
N SER A 64 10.53 10.33 -24.84
CA SER A 64 9.38 10.89 -25.53
C SER A 64 8.57 11.82 -24.60
N GLY A 65 7.62 12.58 -25.15
CA GLY A 65 6.71 13.39 -24.32
C GLY A 65 5.91 12.56 -23.32
N GLU A 66 5.56 11.32 -23.68
CA GLU A 66 4.93 10.37 -22.77
C GLU A 66 5.91 9.87 -21.69
N GLY A 67 7.16 9.59 -22.06
CA GLY A 67 8.20 9.19 -21.12
C GLY A 67 8.44 10.25 -20.03
N ARG A 68 8.47 11.54 -20.40
CA ARG A 68 8.56 12.65 -19.42
C ARG A 68 7.37 12.67 -18.46
N ARG A 69 6.14 12.56 -18.98
CA ARG A 69 4.94 12.49 -18.12
C ARG A 69 4.96 11.27 -17.19
N ALA A 70 5.46 10.13 -17.67
CA ALA A 70 5.59 8.92 -16.86
C ALA A 70 6.62 9.09 -15.73
N ARG A 71 7.76 9.72 -16.02
CA ARG A 71 8.76 10.10 -15.02
C ARG A 71 8.17 11.02 -13.97
N ASP A 72 7.61 12.15 -14.39
CA ASP A 72 7.08 13.18 -13.47
C ASP A 72 5.97 12.61 -12.58
N TYR A 73 5.11 11.76 -13.15
CA TYR A 73 4.10 11.01 -12.39
C TYR A 73 4.74 10.14 -11.31
N VAL A 74 5.72 9.31 -11.67
CA VAL A 74 6.36 8.39 -10.71
C VAL A 74 7.10 9.15 -9.61
N CYS A 75 7.84 10.21 -9.95
CA CYS A 75 8.59 11.00 -8.97
C CYS A 75 7.67 11.77 -8.01
N ALA A 76 6.45 12.13 -8.42
CA ALA A 76 5.47 12.78 -7.56
C ALA A 76 4.68 11.82 -6.66
N LEU A 77 4.72 10.50 -6.92
CA LEU A 77 3.91 9.52 -6.19
C LEU A 77 4.26 9.39 -4.70
N PRO A 78 5.54 9.36 -4.27
CA PRO A 78 5.86 9.23 -2.86
C PRO A 78 5.20 10.31 -1.98
N GLU A 79 5.26 11.57 -2.41
CA GLU A 79 4.63 12.69 -1.73
C GLU A 79 3.09 12.56 -1.72
N LYS A 80 2.50 12.08 -2.81
CA LYS A 80 1.06 11.80 -2.87
C LYS A 80 0.67 10.71 -1.87
N ILE A 81 1.47 9.66 -1.74
CA ILE A 81 1.23 8.56 -0.80
C ILE A 81 1.32 9.09 0.64
N ARG A 82 2.35 9.86 0.98
CA ARG A 82 2.48 10.50 2.30
C ARG A 82 1.23 11.29 2.70
N ARG A 83 0.72 12.14 1.81
CA ARG A 83 -0.50 12.93 2.09
C ARG A 83 -1.75 12.07 2.26
N MET A 84 -1.83 10.94 1.57
CA MET A 84 -2.94 9.99 1.75
C MET A 84 -2.82 9.27 3.10
N GLU A 85 -1.61 8.92 3.54
CA GLU A 85 -1.34 8.31 4.84
C GLU A 85 -1.73 9.24 5.99
N GLU A 86 -1.31 10.50 5.94
CA GLU A 86 -1.65 11.53 6.93
C GLU A 86 -3.18 11.66 7.07
N ARG A 87 -3.89 11.77 5.93
CA ARG A 87 -5.36 11.84 5.91
C ARG A 87 -6.03 10.56 6.39
N ALA A 88 -5.42 9.40 6.16
CA ALA A 88 -5.96 8.13 6.64
C ALA A 88 -5.83 8.04 8.17
N HIS A 89 -4.70 8.46 8.73
CA HIS A 89 -4.49 8.54 10.18
C HIS A 89 -5.47 9.50 10.85
N ASP A 90 -5.76 10.66 10.25
CA ASP A 90 -6.76 11.59 10.78
C ASP A 90 -8.18 10.99 10.84
N ARG A 91 -8.45 9.97 10.01
CA ARG A 91 -9.72 9.23 9.94
C ARG A 91 -9.78 7.99 10.84
N VAL A 92 -8.70 7.63 11.55
CA VAL A 92 -8.63 6.48 12.49
C VAL A 92 -9.47 6.69 13.76
N ARG A 93 -10.41 7.63 13.77
CA ARG A 93 -11.46 7.74 14.79
C ARG A 93 -12.50 6.61 14.75
N LYS A 94 -12.26 5.52 14.01
CA LYS A 94 -13.14 4.35 13.97
C LYS A 94 -12.80 3.43 15.14
N GLU A 95 -13.84 2.92 15.80
CA GLU A 95 -13.68 1.92 16.86
C GLU A 95 -13.06 0.64 16.29
N PRO A 96 -12.09 0.01 16.99
CA PRO A 96 -11.55 -1.28 16.56
C PRO A 96 -12.64 -2.35 16.51
N THR A 97 -12.68 -3.11 15.41
CA THR A 97 -13.60 -4.24 15.24
C THR A 97 -12.89 -5.54 15.60
N PRO A 98 -13.45 -6.39 16.48
CA PRO A 98 -12.92 -7.72 16.72
C PRO A 98 -13.23 -8.63 15.52
N VAL A 99 -12.18 -9.12 14.86
CA VAL A 99 -12.29 -10.05 13.72
C VAL A 99 -11.71 -11.41 14.12
N PRO A 100 -12.47 -12.52 14.02
CA PRO A 100 -11.95 -13.86 14.27
C PRO A 100 -11.06 -14.32 13.11
N PHE A 101 -9.92 -14.93 13.43
CA PHE A 101 -9.02 -15.52 12.43
C PHE A 101 -8.95 -17.03 12.62
N ILE A 102 -9.23 -17.80 11.57
CA ILE A 102 -9.20 -19.27 11.62
C ILE A 102 -7.81 -19.82 11.97
N TRP A 103 -6.74 -19.12 11.54
CA TRP A 103 -5.35 -19.53 11.80
C TRP A 103 -4.97 -19.54 13.28
N ILE A 104 -5.76 -18.88 14.12
CA ILE A 104 -5.57 -18.82 15.56
C ILE A 104 -6.78 -19.38 16.32
N PHE A 105 -7.46 -20.37 15.73
CA PHE A 105 -8.61 -21.06 16.33
C PHE A 105 -9.78 -20.11 16.61
N ASP A 106 -10.12 -19.27 15.63
CA ASP A 106 -11.22 -18.30 15.68
C ASP A 106 -11.09 -17.26 16.82
N ARG A 107 -9.89 -17.11 17.40
CA ARG A 107 -9.63 -16.06 18.39
C ARG A 107 -9.74 -14.68 17.73
N PRO A 108 -10.49 -13.73 18.34
CA PRO A 108 -10.68 -12.40 17.77
C PRO A 108 -9.42 -11.53 17.93
N VAL A 109 -9.09 -10.78 16.89
CA VAL A 109 -8.07 -9.73 16.90
C VAL A 109 -8.77 -8.40 16.62
N SER A 110 -8.52 -7.40 17.47
CA SER A 110 -9.08 -6.04 17.26
C SER A 110 -8.30 -5.32 16.17
N VAL A 111 -8.97 -5.02 15.07
CA VAL A 111 -8.41 -4.34 13.90
C VAL A 111 -9.19 -3.08 13.55
N VAL A 112 -8.51 -2.04 13.06
CA VAL A 112 -9.16 -0.85 12.51
C VAL A 112 -9.34 -1.03 11.00
N LEU A 113 -10.59 -1.11 10.55
CA LEU A 113 -10.93 -1.27 9.13
C LEU A 113 -11.08 0.09 8.44
N HIS A 114 -10.37 0.29 7.34
CA HIS A 114 -10.33 1.56 6.59
C HIS A 114 -11.49 1.73 5.62
#